data_AF-A0A2E9P2U1-F1
#
_entry.id   AF-A0A2E9P2U1-F1
#
_cell.length_a   1.000
_cell.length_b   1.000
_cell.length_c   1.000
_cell.angle_alpha   90.00
_cell.angle_beta   90.00
_cell.angle_gamma   90.00
#
_symmetry.space_group_name_H-M   'P 1'
#
loop_
_entity.id
_entity.type
_entity.pdbx_description
1 polymer ?
#
loop_
_entity_poly.entity_id
_entity_poly.type
_entity_poly.pdbx_seq_one_letter_code
_entity_poly.pdbx_strand_id
1 'polypeptide(L)'
;MNGIKQFTVSLLIVISPAIMAKDLMPKIVSNSDGAVTAQFDLSHMGQDCGLLVKWGDGTEKKIRVGRDVNEEDFTVTHSYSSGGGYIFEVEGSTIKKGLGTVFACQGKTYRQAICIGK
;
A
#
# COMPACT_ATOMS: atom_id res chain seq x y z
N MET A 1 -13.10 52.23 -42.27
CA MET A 1 -12.40 52.06 -40.97
C MET A 1 -13.15 50.98 -40.19
N ASN A 2 -12.74 49.71 -40.30
CA ASN A 2 -13.40 48.60 -39.59
C ASN A 2 -12.48 48.09 -38.48
N GLY A 3 -12.81 48.42 -37.23
CA GLY A 3 -12.09 47.99 -36.04
C GLY A 3 -12.49 46.57 -35.63
N ILE A 4 -11.54 45.66 -35.62
CA ILE A 4 -11.68 44.30 -35.09
C ILE A 4 -11.66 44.38 -33.56
N LYS A 5 -12.77 44.00 -32.92
CA LYS A 5 -12.87 43.94 -31.45
C LYS A 5 -12.19 42.65 -30.98
N GLN A 6 -11.07 42.81 -30.30
CA GLN A 6 -10.29 41.72 -29.72
C GLN A 6 -10.99 41.21 -28.44
N PHE A 7 -11.49 39.97 -28.47
CA PHE A 7 -12.04 39.30 -27.30
C PHE A 7 -10.94 38.48 -26.62
N THR A 8 -10.57 38.87 -25.40
CA THR A 8 -9.57 38.15 -24.60
C THR A 8 -10.27 37.04 -23.84
N VAL A 9 -9.95 35.78 -24.17
CA VAL A 9 -10.42 34.59 -23.44
C VAL A 9 -9.44 34.30 -22.31
N SER A 10 -9.85 34.49 -21.07
CA SER A 10 -9.04 34.16 -19.89
C SER A 10 -9.21 32.69 -19.53
N LEU A 11 -8.17 31.89 -19.76
CA LEU A 11 -8.10 30.48 -19.38
C LEU A 11 -7.82 30.36 -17.87
N LEU A 12 -8.80 29.91 -17.09
CA LEU A 12 -8.62 29.58 -15.67
C LEU A 12 -8.07 28.15 -15.55
N ILE A 13 -6.79 28.03 -15.17
CA ILE A 13 -6.16 26.75 -14.86
C ILE A 13 -6.49 26.38 -13.41
N VAL A 14 -7.30 25.35 -13.22
CA VAL A 14 -7.58 24.78 -11.89
C VAL A 14 -6.46 23.80 -11.54
N ILE A 15 -5.46 24.28 -10.80
CA ILE A 15 -4.43 23.41 -10.20
C ILE A 15 -5.00 22.77 -8.93
N SER A 16 -5.53 21.56 -9.06
CA SER A 16 -5.89 20.72 -7.90
C SER A 16 -4.61 20.14 -7.29
N PRO A 17 -4.30 20.38 -6.00
CA PRO A 17 -3.24 19.65 -5.34
C PRO A 17 -3.66 18.19 -5.22
N ALA A 18 -2.87 17.29 -5.81
CA ALA A 18 -2.98 15.86 -5.49
C ALA A 18 -2.57 15.68 -4.03
N ILE A 19 -3.56 15.50 -3.15
CA ILE A 19 -3.29 15.00 -1.80
C ILE A 19 -2.73 13.60 -1.99
N MET A 20 -1.41 13.45 -1.83
CA MET A 20 -0.76 12.14 -1.75
C MET A 20 -1.40 11.41 -0.57
N ALA A 21 -2.34 10.51 -0.88
CA ALA A 21 -2.96 9.70 0.15
C ALA A 21 -1.86 8.89 0.86
N LYS A 22 -1.97 8.76 2.18
CA LYS A 22 -1.13 7.85 2.97
C LYS A 22 -1.46 6.43 2.48
N ASP A 23 -0.70 5.90 1.55
CA ASP A 23 -0.98 4.58 0.98
C ASP A 23 -0.21 3.52 1.77
N LEU A 24 -0.80 2.33 1.91
CA LEU A 24 -0.16 1.18 2.55
C LEU A 24 0.81 0.47 1.58
N MET A 25 1.43 1.25 0.70
CA MET A 25 2.30 0.78 -0.36
C MET A 25 3.64 0.33 0.24
N PRO A 26 4.08 -0.90 -0.04
CA PRO A 26 5.43 -1.32 0.30
C PRO A 26 6.47 -0.42 -0.40
N LYS A 27 7.57 -0.13 0.30
CA LYS A 27 8.74 0.58 -0.24
C LYS A 27 9.41 -0.23 -1.35
N ILE A 28 9.50 -1.54 -1.16
CA ILE A 28 10.07 -2.48 -2.13
C ILE A 28 9.18 -3.72 -2.18
N VAL A 29 8.93 -4.23 -3.38
CA VAL A 29 8.41 -5.58 -3.61
C VAL A 29 9.36 -6.29 -4.56
N SER A 30 9.90 -7.43 -4.13
CA SER A 30 10.79 -8.27 -4.93
C SER A 30 10.28 -9.69 -5.02
N ASN A 31 10.65 -10.38 -6.09
CA ASN A 31 10.31 -11.78 -6.34
C ASN A 31 11.59 -12.53 -6.69
N SER A 32 11.87 -13.59 -5.95
CA SER A 32 13.03 -14.46 -6.14
C SER A 32 12.66 -15.88 -5.72
N ASP A 33 13.07 -16.88 -6.50
CA ASP A 33 13.00 -18.30 -6.15
C ASP A 33 11.63 -18.78 -5.65
N GLY A 34 10.55 -18.35 -6.32
CA GLY A 34 9.20 -18.75 -5.94
C GLY A 34 8.64 -18.02 -4.72
N ALA A 35 9.32 -16.98 -4.23
CA ALA A 35 8.92 -16.20 -3.06
C ALA A 35 8.81 -14.71 -3.35
N VAL A 36 7.87 -14.06 -2.68
CA VAL A 36 7.72 -12.60 -2.70
C VAL A 36 8.16 -12.03 -1.37
N THR A 37 8.97 -10.99 -1.43
CA THR A 37 9.38 -10.20 -0.27
C THR A 37 8.90 -8.78 -0.44
N ALA A 38 8.20 -8.26 0.56
CA ALA A 38 7.74 -6.89 0.62
C ALA A 38 8.34 -6.17 1.83
N GLN A 39 9.00 -5.04 1.59
CA GLN A 39 9.56 -4.16 2.61
C GLN A 39 8.64 -2.96 2.79
N PHE A 40 8.39 -2.59 4.04
CA PHE A 40 7.48 -1.52 4.42
C PHE A 40 8.18 -0.43 5.21
N ASP A 41 7.77 0.82 4.98
CA ASP A 41 8.06 1.95 5.85
C ASP A 41 6.74 2.67 6.14
N LEU A 42 6.23 2.42 7.34
CA LEU A 42 4.97 2.96 7.84
C LEU A 42 5.21 3.97 8.99
N SER A 43 6.42 4.52 9.10
CA SER A 43 6.79 5.54 10.10
C SER A 43 5.84 6.75 10.11
N HIS A 44 5.32 7.10 8.93
CA HIS A 44 4.34 8.17 8.75
C HIS A 44 2.95 7.90 9.38
N MET A 45 2.70 6.70 9.91
CA MET A 45 1.47 6.37 10.65
C MET A 45 1.43 7.06 12.01
N GLY A 46 2.58 7.23 12.68
CA GLY A 46 2.70 7.91 13.98
C GLY A 46 1.98 7.23 15.15
N GLN A 47 1.48 6.01 14.97
CA GLN A 47 0.75 5.24 15.98
C GLN A 47 0.76 3.74 15.63
N ASP A 48 0.59 2.90 16.65
CA ASP A 48 0.41 1.46 16.45
C ASP A 48 -0.83 1.17 15.61
N CYS A 49 -0.70 0.27 14.64
CA CYS A 49 -1.81 -0.10 13.78
C CYS A 49 -1.74 -1.54 13.28
N GLY A 50 -2.87 -2.05 12.77
CA GLY A 50 -3.00 -3.39 12.25
C GLY A 50 -2.97 -3.41 10.72
N LEU A 51 -2.07 -4.22 10.18
CA LEU A 51 -1.87 -4.45 8.76
C LEU A 51 -2.25 -5.89 8.41
N LEU A 52 -2.98 -6.07 7.32
CA LEU A 52 -3.31 -7.35 6.73
C LEU A 52 -2.63 -7.45 5.36
N VAL A 53 -1.79 -8.46 5.22
CA VAL A 53 -1.11 -8.80 3.97
C VAL A 53 -1.75 -10.06 3.40
N LYS A 54 -2.25 -10.00 2.18
CA LYS A 54 -2.84 -11.15 1.46
C LYS A 54 -2.00 -11.48 0.25
N TRP A 55 -1.67 -12.76 0.09
CA TRP A 55 -0.74 -13.21 -0.96
C TRP A 55 -1.45 -13.67 -2.24
N GLY A 56 -2.78 -13.75 -2.22
CA GLY A 56 -3.58 -14.14 -3.38
C GLY A 56 -3.69 -15.66 -3.60
N ASP A 57 -2.99 -16.47 -2.81
CA ASP A 57 -3.10 -17.94 -2.78
C ASP A 57 -4.02 -18.46 -1.64
N GLY A 58 -4.69 -17.53 -0.95
CA GLY A 58 -5.50 -17.81 0.25
C GLY A 58 -4.74 -17.64 1.56
N THR A 59 -3.41 -17.49 1.52
CA THR A 59 -2.60 -17.18 2.71
C THR A 59 -2.69 -15.71 3.05
N GLU A 60 -2.78 -15.41 4.34
CA GLU A 60 -2.79 -14.06 4.88
C GLU A 60 -1.85 -13.92 6.08
N LYS A 61 -1.36 -12.71 6.32
CA LYS A 61 -0.55 -12.37 7.50
C LYS A 61 -1.09 -11.10 8.16
N LYS A 62 -1.42 -11.21 9.45
CA LYS A 62 -1.83 -10.09 10.31
C LYS A 62 -0.64 -9.60 11.11
N ILE A 63 -0.41 -8.28 11.10
CA ILE A 63 0.78 -7.66 11.70
C ILE A 63 0.34 -6.44 12.52
N ARG A 64 0.76 -6.36 13.78
CA ARG A 64 0.58 -5.16 14.60
C ARG A 64 1.83 -4.31 14.48
N VAL A 65 1.82 -3.35 13.58
CA VAL A 65 2.91 -2.40 13.33
C VAL A 65 3.09 -1.49 14.56
N GLY A 66 4.33 -1.21 14.96
CA GLY A 66 4.69 -0.52 16.21
C GLY A 66 4.67 -1.42 17.46
N ARG A 67 4.10 -2.64 17.35
CA ARG A 67 4.00 -3.62 18.46
C ARG A 67 4.81 -4.88 18.22
N ASP A 68 4.54 -5.56 17.12
CA ASP A 68 5.16 -6.83 16.72
C ASP A 68 6.37 -6.60 15.82
N VAL A 69 6.41 -5.48 15.10
CA VAL A 69 7.49 -5.05 14.20
C VAL A 69 7.70 -3.54 14.36
N ASN A 70 8.91 -3.08 14.08
CA ASN A 70 9.20 -1.65 13.93
C ASN A 70 8.45 -1.13 12.68
N GLU A 71 7.80 0.03 12.80
CA GLU A 71 7.14 0.72 11.70
C GLU A 71 8.11 1.16 10.59
N GLU A 72 9.39 1.35 10.93
CA GLU A 72 10.49 1.62 10.01
C GLU A 72 11.09 0.31 9.48
N ASP A 73 11.04 0.16 8.16
CA ASP A 73 11.84 -0.81 7.38
C ASP A 73 11.62 -2.31 7.72
N PHE A 74 10.41 -2.71 8.12
CA PHE A 74 10.11 -4.12 8.34
C PHE A 74 9.82 -4.88 7.05
N THR A 75 10.08 -6.19 7.07
CA THR A 75 9.93 -7.06 5.88
C THR A 75 8.97 -8.22 6.15
N VAL A 76 8.22 -8.60 5.12
CA VAL A 76 7.41 -9.82 5.08
C VAL A 76 7.75 -10.62 3.83
N THR A 77 7.88 -11.93 4.00
CA THR A 77 8.18 -12.85 2.92
C THR A 77 7.15 -13.97 2.89
N HIS A 78 6.79 -14.42 1.69
CA HIS A 78 5.92 -15.55 1.46
C HIS A 78 6.40 -16.38 0.27
N SER A 79 6.49 -17.69 0.48
CA SER A 79 6.88 -18.66 -0.54
C SER A 79 5.64 -19.34 -1.10
N TYR A 80 5.52 -19.37 -2.42
CA TYR A 80 4.40 -19.99 -3.10
C TYR A 80 4.69 -21.46 -3.39
N SER A 81 3.69 -22.33 -3.17
CA SER A 81 3.82 -23.76 -3.46
C SER A 81 3.79 -24.09 -4.95
N SER A 82 3.33 -23.15 -5.78
CA SER A 82 3.20 -23.32 -7.24
C SER A 82 3.46 -22.00 -7.96
N GLY A 83 4.02 -22.08 -9.16
CA GLY A 83 4.06 -20.94 -10.08
C GLY A 83 2.66 -20.57 -10.58
N GLY A 84 2.47 -19.30 -10.90
CA GLY A 84 1.18 -18.75 -11.28
C GLY A 84 1.11 -17.22 -11.17
N GLY A 85 -0.03 -16.66 -11.56
CA GLY A 85 -0.35 -15.25 -11.33
C GLY A 85 -1.16 -15.09 -10.04
N TYR A 86 -0.72 -14.18 -9.17
CA TYR A 86 -1.33 -13.91 -7.87
C TYR A 86 -1.59 -12.41 -7.70
N ILE A 87 -2.57 -12.07 -6.87
CA ILE A 87 -2.83 -10.68 -6.45
C ILE A 87 -2.30 -10.51 -5.03
N PHE A 88 -1.20 -9.78 -4.92
CA PHE A 88 -0.67 -9.34 -3.65
C PHE A 88 -1.42 -8.08 -3.21
N GLU A 89 -2.00 -8.13 -2.01
CA GLU A 89 -2.82 -7.07 -1.45
C GLU A 89 -2.36 -6.70 -0.04
N VAL A 90 -2.36 -5.41 0.27
CA VAL A 90 -2.09 -4.89 1.61
C VAL A 90 -3.20 -3.93 2.00
N GLU A 91 -3.83 -4.18 3.14
CA GLU A 91 -4.88 -3.32 3.68
C GLU A 91 -4.77 -3.14 5.19
N GLY A 92 -5.39 -2.08 5.71
CA GLY A 92 -5.54 -1.89 7.14
C GLY A 92 -6.58 -2.85 7.71
N SER A 93 -6.28 -3.49 8.84
CA SER A 93 -7.24 -4.37 9.51
C SER A 93 -7.15 -4.23 11.03
N THR A 94 -8.29 -4.21 11.72
CA THR A 94 -8.28 -4.22 13.18
C THR A 94 -7.90 -5.60 13.69
N ILE A 95 -6.83 -5.69 14.47
CA ILE A 95 -6.30 -6.95 15.00
C ILE A 95 -6.64 -7.04 16.48
N LYS A 96 -7.58 -7.93 16.82
CA LYS A 96 -8.05 -8.14 18.20
C LYS A 96 -7.13 -9.10 18.94
N LYS A 97 -6.57 -8.66 20.08
CA LYS A 97 -5.74 -9.48 20.98
C LYS A 97 -5.88 -9.03 22.44
N GLY A 98 -7.11 -8.92 22.93
CA GLY A 98 -7.42 -8.40 24.26
C GLY A 98 -6.88 -6.98 24.45
N LEU A 99 -6.09 -6.76 25.51
CA LEU A 99 -5.42 -5.47 25.77
C LEU A 99 -4.39 -5.07 24.70
N GLY A 100 -3.95 -6.01 23.86
CA GLY A 100 -3.02 -5.78 22.75
C GLY A 100 -3.69 -5.52 21.40
N THR A 101 -4.95 -5.09 21.41
CA THR A 101 -5.72 -4.78 20.19
C THR A 101 -5.20 -3.49 19.55
N VAL A 102 -5.06 -3.49 18.22
CA VAL A 102 -4.71 -2.31 17.42
C VAL A 102 -5.74 -2.09 16.32
N PHE A 103 -6.04 -0.83 16.03
CA PHE A 103 -6.94 -0.46 14.94
C PHE A 103 -6.25 -0.56 13.59
N ALA A 104 -7.04 -0.64 12.52
CA ALA A 104 -6.52 -0.71 11.16
C ALA A 104 -5.55 0.45 10.83
N CYS A 105 -4.44 0.13 10.15
CA CYS A 105 -3.61 1.17 9.55
C CYS A 105 -4.43 1.99 8.55
N GLN A 106 -4.35 3.31 8.65
CA GLN A 106 -5.11 4.21 7.79
C GLN A 106 -4.38 4.40 6.47
N GLY A 107 -5.01 4.01 5.37
CA GLY A 107 -4.49 4.26 4.04
C GLY A 107 -5.26 3.53 2.96
N LYS A 108 -4.98 3.82 1.69
CA LYS A 108 -5.57 3.06 0.60
C LYS A 108 -4.97 1.66 0.54
N THR A 109 -5.81 0.69 0.22
CA THR A 109 -5.40 -0.68 -0.09
C THR A 109 -4.43 -0.67 -1.27
N TYR A 110 -3.28 -1.30 -1.08
CA TYR A 110 -2.32 -1.57 -2.15
C TYR A 110 -2.65 -2.90 -2.81
N ARG A 111 -2.58 -2.96 -4.15
CA ARG A 111 -2.78 -4.17 -4.94
C ARG A 111 -1.76 -4.23 -6.07
N GLN A 112 -1.12 -5.39 -6.23
CA GLN A 112 -0.20 -5.65 -7.32
C GLN A 112 -0.38 -7.07 -7.84
N ALA A 113 -0.43 -7.24 -9.16
CA ALA A 113 -0.33 -8.56 -9.77
C ALA A 113 1.14 -9.02 -9.75
N ILE A 114 1.39 -10.23 -9.26
CA ILE A 114 2.71 -10.84 -9.21
C ILE A 114 2.70 -12.15 -9.98
N CYS A 115 3.73 -12.36 -10.78
CA CYS A 115 3.95 -13.62 -11.51
C CYS A 115 5.04 -14.43 -10.82
N ILE A 116 4.72 -15.61 -10.33
CA ILE A 116 5.69 -16.55 -9.77
C ILE A 116 6.14 -17.52 -10.87
N GLY A 117 7.41 -17.41 -11.26
CA GLY A 117 8.09 -18.35 -12.14
C GLY A 117 8.44 -19.65 -11.42
N LYS A 118 8.45 -20.76 -12.16
CA LYS A 118 9.06 -22.02 -11.73
C LYS A 118 10.44 -22.15 -12.34
#